data_AF-A0A920L6Q3-F1
#
_entry.id   AF-A0A920L6Q3-F1
#
_cell.length_a   1.000
_cell.length_b   1.000
_cell.length_c   1.000
_cell.angle_alpha   90.00
_cell.angle_beta   90.00
_cell.angle_gamma   90.00
#
_symmetry.space_group_name_H-M   'P 1'
#
loop_
_entity.id
_entity.type
_entity.pdbx_description
1 polymer ?
#
loop_
_entity_poly.entity_id
_entity_poly.type
_entity_poly.pdbx_seq_one_letter_code
_entity_poly.pdbx_strand_id
1 'polypeptide(L)'
;MNQNDSKPKFGTDGWRGIIGKDFNSKNCFLVANSLLNLSHKISKVVIGYDTRYLSKEISFKISNYYKSKGIKVILSDSPVPTPVVSFSVKKEDADFGLIVTASHNSKIWNGIKIKNKNGQSINETDANKLSNIIENQSINKTDFNIFESDYNNQISTDFIEEYIKSVRKIVDINILRNSNINVIIDCMYGTSKLILKKIIGEGNIEICEINDTQDPSFPRIKQPEPIEENLDNLKNKVLDSNADIGFAFDADSDRVGIIDNESNYIESPYAFCIIADHVLDSKE
;
A
#
# COMPACT_ATOMS: atom_id res chain seq x y z
N MET A 1 28.00 6.55 21.91
CA MET A 1 26.74 7.30 22.09
C MET A 1 25.61 6.29 22.15
N ASN A 2 25.08 6.02 23.34
CA ASN A 2 23.91 5.17 23.52
C ASN A 2 22.68 5.99 23.15
N GLN A 3 22.29 5.98 21.87
CA GLN A 3 20.92 6.32 21.54
C GLN A 3 20.07 5.14 22.02
N ASN A 4 19.13 5.38 22.92
CA ASN A 4 18.03 4.45 23.15
C ASN A 4 17.21 4.45 21.85
N ASP A 5 17.63 3.64 20.88
CA ASP A 5 16.88 3.39 19.66
C ASP A 5 15.58 2.70 20.08
N SER A 6 14.48 3.44 20.11
CA SER A 6 13.18 2.88 20.46
C SER A 6 12.83 1.80 19.46
N LYS A 7 12.61 0.58 19.96
CA LYS A 7 12.27 -0.57 19.15
C LYS A 7 10.87 -0.43 18.55
N PRO A 8 10.62 -1.04 17.37
CA PRO A 8 9.30 -1.01 16.74
C PRO A 8 8.17 -1.51 17.64
N LYS A 9 7.05 -0.79 17.65
CA LYS A 9 5.78 -1.21 18.24
C LYS A 9 4.71 -1.26 17.17
N PHE A 10 3.97 -2.35 17.12
CA PHE A 10 2.95 -2.59 16.11
C PHE A 10 1.57 -2.16 16.58
N GLY A 11 0.85 -1.44 15.71
CA GLY A 11 -0.60 -1.42 15.71
C GLY A 11 -1.16 -2.47 14.76
N THR A 12 -2.49 -2.51 14.62
CA THR A 12 -3.18 -3.40 13.67
C THR A 12 -2.79 -3.13 12.21
N ASP A 13 -2.54 -1.86 11.85
CA ASP A 13 -2.07 -1.46 10.53
C ASP A 13 -0.54 -1.38 10.40
N GLY A 14 0.18 -2.15 11.22
CA GLY A 14 1.63 -2.27 11.13
C GLY A 14 2.40 -1.33 12.05
N TRP A 15 3.70 -1.19 11.74
CA TRP A 15 4.60 -0.26 12.42
C TRP A 15 4.98 0.88 11.49
N ARG A 16 5.08 2.10 12.03
CA ARG A 16 5.51 3.31 11.32
C ARG A 16 6.60 4.01 12.12
N GLY A 17 7.52 4.65 11.42
CA GLY A 17 8.65 5.36 12.01
C GLY A 17 9.17 6.48 11.13
N ILE A 18 9.85 7.46 11.74
CA ILE A 18 10.51 8.53 11.00
C ILE A 18 11.78 7.98 10.35
N ILE A 19 11.95 8.20 9.04
CA ILE A 19 13.11 7.76 8.27
C ILE A 19 14.39 8.33 8.88
N GLY A 20 15.40 7.48 9.05
CA GLY A 20 16.71 7.84 9.62
C GLY A 20 16.73 7.98 11.13
N LYS A 21 15.57 7.99 11.79
CA LYS A 21 15.44 7.92 13.26
C LYS A 21 14.91 6.54 13.65
N ASP A 22 13.62 6.31 13.47
CA ASP A 22 12.95 5.08 13.87
C ASP A 22 12.90 4.08 12.71
N PHE A 23 12.60 4.54 11.49
CA PHE A 23 12.64 3.71 10.29
C PHE A 23 14.07 3.68 9.74
N ASN A 24 14.79 2.62 10.13
CA ASN A 24 16.18 2.37 9.77
C ASN A 24 16.41 0.86 9.54
N SER A 25 17.54 0.47 8.95
CA SER A 25 17.86 -0.93 8.65
C SER A 25 17.74 -1.87 9.85
N LYS A 26 18.24 -1.45 11.02
CA LYS A 26 18.19 -2.27 12.24
C LYS A 26 16.75 -2.57 12.64
N ASN A 27 15.91 -1.54 12.72
CA ASN A 27 14.53 -1.71 13.10
C ASN A 27 13.72 -2.48 12.04
N CYS A 28 13.99 -2.28 10.75
CA CYS A 28 13.37 -3.08 9.68
C CYS A 28 13.77 -4.56 9.76
N PHE A 29 15.05 -4.85 10.05
CA PHE A 29 15.52 -6.21 10.31
C PHE A 29 14.82 -6.83 11.53
N LEU A 30 14.72 -6.08 12.63
CA LEU A 30 14.00 -6.51 13.84
C LEU A 30 12.55 -6.90 13.52
N VAL A 31 11.85 -6.10 12.70
CA VAL A 31 10.49 -6.44 12.24
C VAL A 31 10.48 -7.71 11.38
N ALA A 32 11.36 -7.82 10.38
CA ALA A 32 11.37 -8.99 9.51
C ALA A 32 11.68 -10.27 10.29
N ASN A 33 12.63 -10.20 11.24
CA ASN A 33 13.04 -11.31 12.08
C ASN A 33 11.98 -11.71 13.10
N SER A 34 11.24 -10.76 13.67
CA SER A 34 10.21 -11.09 14.66
C SER A 34 9.08 -11.91 14.06
N LEU A 35 8.76 -11.75 12.77
CA LEU A 35 7.75 -12.55 12.08
C LEU A 35 8.15 -14.04 12.01
N LEU A 36 9.43 -14.35 11.83
CA LEU A 36 9.96 -15.73 11.86
C LEU A 36 9.83 -16.38 13.24
N ASN A 37 9.88 -15.56 14.29
CA ASN A 37 9.72 -16.00 15.68
C ASN A 37 8.24 -16.07 16.10
N LEU A 38 7.36 -15.32 15.43
CA LEU A 38 5.91 -15.42 15.62
C LEU A 38 5.38 -16.74 15.02
N SER A 39 5.91 -17.16 13.87
CA SER A 39 5.52 -18.40 13.20
C SER A 39 6.75 -19.17 12.69
N HIS A 40 7.04 -20.30 13.31
CA HIS A 40 8.17 -21.16 12.95
C HIS A 40 8.01 -21.93 11.63
N LYS A 41 6.90 -21.74 10.90
CA LYS A 41 6.57 -22.49 9.68
C LYS A 41 6.27 -21.60 8.48
N ILE A 42 6.91 -20.43 8.40
CA ILE A 42 6.76 -19.56 7.22
C ILE A 42 7.47 -20.23 6.05
N SER A 43 6.71 -20.59 5.03
CA SER A 43 7.18 -21.23 3.80
C SER A 43 7.23 -20.26 2.63
N LYS A 44 6.30 -19.29 2.59
CA LYS A 44 6.14 -18.36 1.48
C LYS A 44 5.64 -16.99 1.95
N VAL A 45 6.23 -15.94 1.41
CA VAL A 45 5.80 -14.55 1.67
C VAL A 45 5.65 -13.75 0.38
N VAL A 46 4.71 -12.82 0.39
CA VAL A 46 4.52 -11.80 -0.65
C VAL A 46 5.04 -10.47 -0.11
N ILE A 47 5.83 -9.73 -0.90
CA ILE A 47 6.40 -8.44 -0.50
C ILE A 47 6.07 -7.39 -1.55
N GLY A 48 5.45 -6.28 -1.12
CA GLY A 48 5.23 -5.08 -1.92
C GLY A 48 5.78 -3.82 -1.24
N TYR A 49 5.65 -2.69 -1.91
CA TYR A 49 6.09 -1.39 -1.39
C TYR A 49 5.34 -0.26 -2.07
N ASP A 50 5.28 0.90 -1.42
CA ASP A 50 4.77 2.15 -2.02
C ASP A 50 5.89 3.00 -2.63
N THR A 51 5.56 4.24 -3.00
CA THR A 51 6.47 5.16 -3.71
C THR A 51 7.46 5.90 -2.80
N ARG A 52 7.40 5.73 -1.47
CA ARG A 52 8.21 6.50 -0.51
C ARG A 52 9.70 6.19 -0.59
N TYR A 53 10.50 7.11 -0.05
CA TYR A 53 11.93 6.89 0.18
C TYR A 53 12.18 5.59 0.96
N LEU A 54 13.17 4.83 0.51
CA LEU A 54 13.60 3.54 1.08
C LEU A 54 12.60 2.39 0.98
N SER A 55 11.35 2.59 0.50
CA SER A 55 10.38 1.48 0.46
C SER A 55 10.86 0.31 -0.41
N LYS A 56 11.37 0.61 -1.60
CA LYS A 56 11.96 -0.39 -2.51
C LYS A 56 13.19 -1.08 -1.90
N GLU A 57 14.12 -0.30 -1.36
CA GLU A 57 15.37 -0.82 -0.78
C GLU A 57 15.09 -1.77 0.40
N ILE A 58 14.24 -1.36 1.35
CA ILE A 58 13.89 -2.18 2.50
C ILE A 58 13.13 -3.43 2.08
N SER A 59 12.22 -3.35 1.10
CA SER A 59 11.56 -4.55 0.55
C SER A 59 12.55 -5.55 -0.04
N PHE A 60 13.62 -5.06 -0.70
CA PHE A 60 14.66 -5.93 -1.26
C PHE A 60 15.50 -6.57 -0.15
N LYS A 61 15.85 -5.82 0.89
CA LYS A 61 16.56 -6.34 2.06
C LYS A 61 15.76 -7.40 2.82
N ILE A 62 14.46 -7.19 3.01
CA ILE A 62 13.55 -8.18 3.61
C ILE A 62 13.48 -9.44 2.72
N SER A 63 13.34 -9.27 1.40
CA SER A 63 13.36 -10.38 0.44
C SER A 63 14.63 -11.22 0.56
N ASN A 64 15.80 -10.58 0.61
CA ASN A 64 17.09 -11.27 0.76
C ASN A 64 17.17 -12.07 2.03
N TYR A 65 16.78 -11.45 3.13
CA TYR A 65 16.81 -12.08 4.43
C TYR A 65 15.91 -13.32 4.48
N TYR A 66 14.69 -13.24 3.96
CA TYR A 66 13.80 -14.41 3.93
C TYR A 66 14.29 -15.50 2.97
N LYS A 67 14.83 -15.14 1.80
CA LYS A 67 15.45 -16.12 0.89
C LYS A 67 16.61 -16.86 1.56
N SER A 68 17.46 -16.17 2.33
CA SER A 68 18.56 -16.82 3.06
C SER A 68 18.11 -17.75 4.18
N LYS A 69 16.86 -17.62 4.64
CA LYS A 69 16.21 -18.54 5.58
C LYS A 69 15.47 -19.69 4.89
N GLY A 70 15.60 -19.83 3.57
CA GLY A 70 14.94 -20.89 2.79
C GLY A 70 13.45 -20.63 2.53
N ILE A 71 12.97 -19.40 2.73
CA ILE A 71 11.57 -19.01 2.51
C ILE A 71 11.40 -18.60 1.06
N LYS A 72 10.33 -19.07 0.42
CA LYS A 72 9.96 -18.61 -0.92
C LYS A 72 9.46 -17.17 -0.84
N VAL A 73 10.10 -16.26 -1.57
CA VAL A 73 9.69 -14.85 -1.63
C VAL A 73 9.14 -14.51 -3.00
N ILE A 74 7.95 -13.92 -3.03
CA ILE A 74 7.37 -13.30 -4.20
C ILE A 74 7.40 -11.79 -3.98
N LEU A 75 8.24 -11.10 -4.73
CA LEU A 75 8.53 -9.67 -4.56
C LEU A 75 7.93 -8.89 -5.72
N SER A 76 7.24 -7.79 -5.45
CA SER A 76 6.68 -6.92 -6.49
C SER A 76 7.80 -6.22 -7.30
N ASP A 77 7.62 -6.12 -8.60
CA ASP A 77 8.56 -5.46 -9.53
C ASP A 77 8.41 -3.93 -9.56
N SER A 78 7.27 -3.39 -9.13
CA SER A 78 6.98 -1.97 -9.03
C SER A 78 6.35 -1.60 -7.68
N PRO A 79 6.20 -0.29 -7.37
CA PRO A 79 5.27 0.13 -6.33
C PRO A 79 3.86 -0.37 -6.62
N VAL A 80 3.15 -0.84 -5.59
CA VAL A 80 1.80 -1.42 -5.73
C VAL A 80 0.90 -1.04 -4.54
N PRO A 81 -0.42 -0.90 -4.76
CA PRO A 81 -1.37 -0.67 -3.68
C PRO A 81 -1.35 -1.73 -2.58
N THR A 82 -1.61 -1.35 -1.34
CA THR A 82 -1.82 -2.28 -0.22
C THR A 82 -2.88 -3.35 -0.52
N PRO A 83 -4.04 -3.02 -1.14
CA PRO A 83 -5.03 -4.04 -1.54
C PRO A 83 -4.50 -5.08 -2.53
N VAL A 84 -3.56 -4.70 -3.40
CA VAL A 84 -2.92 -5.63 -4.35
C VAL A 84 -2.05 -6.65 -3.60
N VAL A 85 -1.27 -6.21 -2.61
CA VAL A 85 -0.49 -7.14 -1.77
C VAL A 85 -1.42 -8.11 -1.03
N SER A 86 -2.49 -7.60 -0.42
CA SER A 86 -3.52 -8.42 0.24
C SER A 86 -4.14 -9.46 -0.70
N PHE A 87 -4.44 -9.07 -1.94
CA PHE A 87 -4.93 -9.98 -2.97
C PHE A 87 -3.90 -11.06 -3.33
N SER A 88 -2.65 -10.65 -3.58
CA SER A 88 -1.56 -11.54 -3.97
C SER A 88 -1.24 -12.58 -2.89
N VAL A 89 -1.35 -12.25 -1.60
CA VAL A 89 -1.19 -13.22 -0.50
C VAL A 89 -2.15 -14.40 -0.64
N LYS A 90 -3.44 -14.12 -0.90
CA LYS A 90 -4.45 -15.16 -1.08
C LYS A 90 -4.25 -15.92 -2.38
N LYS A 91 -3.94 -15.22 -3.47
CA LYS A 91 -3.71 -15.80 -4.80
C LYS A 91 -2.57 -16.79 -4.80
N GLU A 92 -1.48 -16.44 -4.13
CA GLU A 92 -0.25 -17.22 -4.11
C GLU A 92 -0.20 -18.25 -2.98
N ASP A 93 -1.23 -18.35 -2.14
CA ASP A 93 -1.26 -19.18 -0.92
C ASP A 93 0.01 -18.94 -0.08
N ALA A 94 0.24 -17.67 0.26
CA ALA A 94 1.37 -17.24 1.07
C ALA A 94 0.98 -17.14 2.54
N ASP A 95 1.93 -17.40 3.43
CA ASP A 95 1.71 -17.36 4.88
C ASP A 95 1.49 -15.93 5.38
N PHE A 96 2.23 -14.99 4.77
CA PHE A 96 2.16 -13.56 5.09
C PHE A 96 2.41 -12.67 3.86
N GLY A 97 1.85 -11.47 3.91
CA GLY A 97 2.23 -10.34 3.07
C GLY A 97 2.94 -9.27 3.88
N LEU A 98 3.96 -8.64 3.32
CA LEU A 98 4.58 -7.45 3.87
C LEU A 98 4.48 -6.33 2.86
N ILE A 99 4.11 -5.13 3.32
CA ILE A 99 4.18 -3.93 2.49
C ILE A 99 4.93 -2.83 3.23
N VAL A 100 5.97 -2.31 2.58
CA VAL A 100 6.76 -1.19 3.09
C VAL A 100 6.09 0.11 2.67
N THR A 101 5.45 0.76 3.65
CA THR A 101 4.64 1.97 3.46
C THR A 101 4.31 2.62 4.81
N ALA A 102 4.05 3.93 4.80
CA ALA A 102 3.39 4.66 5.88
C ALA A 102 2.03 5.26 5.47
N SER A 103 1.40 4.74 4.41
CA SER A 103 0.04 5.11 3.96
C SER A 103 -0.15 6.61 3.78
N HIS A 104 -0.89 7.27 4.66
CA HIS A 104 -1.22 8.68 4.58
C HIS A 104 -0.20 9.62 5.26
N ASN A 105 0.80 9.10 5.99
CA ASN A 105 1.75 9.97 6.72
C ASN A 105 2.60 10.82 5.78
N SER A 106 3.15 11.94 6.27
CA SER A 106 4.03 12.79 5.46
C SER A 106 5.30 12.08 4.98
N LYS A 107 6.01 12.69 4.01
CA LYS A 107 7.19 12.11 3.31
C LYS A 107 8.33 11.60 4.19
N ILE A 108 8.43 12.08 5.43
CA ILE A 108 9.50 11.68 6.36
C ILE A 108 9.20 10.36 7.07
N TRP A 109 8.00 9.80 6.89
CA TRP A 109 7.57 8.54 7.49
C TRP A 109 7.67 7.40 6.50
N ASN A 110 8.03 6.24 7.01
CA ASN A 110 7.83 4.96 6.35
C ASN A 110 7.48 3.90 7.41
N GLY A 111 7.20 2.67 6.99
CA GLY A 111 6.69 1.64 7.88
C GLY A 111 6.62 0.28 7.21
N ILE A 112 6.13 -0.71 7.95
CA ILE A 112 5.89 -2.06 7.46
C ILE A 112 4.52 -2.51 7.96
N LYS A 113 3.58 -2.72 7.04
CA LYS A 113 2.32 -3.42 7.33
C LYS A 113 2.52 -4.92 7.11
N ILE A 114 1.87 -5.74 7.95
CA ILE A 114 1.87 -7.20 7.83
C ILE A 114 0.44 -7.67 7.56
N LYS A 115 0.29 -8.51 6.53
CA LYS A 115 -0.94 -9.19 6.16
C LYS A 115 -0.82 -10.67 6.51
N ASN A 116 -1.85 -11.25 7.14
CA ASN A 116 -1.92 -12.68 7.40
C ASN A 116 -2.24 -13.48 6.13
N LYS A 117 -2.27 -14.82 6.23
CA LYS A 117 -2.62 -15.74 5.12
C LYS A 117 -3.94 -15.46 4.40
N ASN A 118 -4.88 -14.75 5.05
CA ASN A 118 -6.16 -14.36 4.45
C ASN A 118 -6.07 -13.00 3.73
N GLY A 119 -4.88 -12.40 3.63
CA GLY A 119 -4.67 -11.06 3.09
C GLY A 119 -5.13 -9.93 4.01
N GLN A 120 -5.50 -10.22 5.25
CA GLN A 120 -6.02 -9.21 6.20
C GLN A 120 -4.88 -8.64 7.05
N SER A 121 -5.03 -7.41 7.54
CA SER A 121 -4.15 -6.89 8.59
C SER A 121 -4.12 -7.85 9.78
N ILE A 122 -2.97 -7.98 10.43
CA ILE A 122 -2.86 -8.81 11.63
C ILE A 122 -3.77 -8.29 12.75
N ASN A 123 -4.31 -9.19 13.56
CA ASN A 123 -5.14 -8.80 14.69
C ASN A 123 -4.28 -8.18 15.81
N GLU A 124 -4.93 -7.50 16.75
CA GLU A 124 -4.27 -6.84 17.87
C GLU A 124 -3.46 -7.81 18.74
N THR A 125 -3.92 -9.05 18.90
CA THR A 125 -3.22 -10.08 19.68
C THR A 125 -1.87 -10.42 19.05
N ASP A 126 -1.83 -10.61 17.73
CA ASP A 126 -0.60 -10.91 17.01
C ASP A 126 0.31 -9.70 16.87
N ALA A 127 -0.24 -8.48 16.74
CA ALA A 127 0.52 -7.22 16.81
C ALA A 127 1.21 -7.04 18.16
N ASN A 128 0.52 -7.34 19.27
CA ASN A 128 1.08 -7.30 20.62
C ASN A 128 2.17 -8.36 20.82
N LYS A 129 1.96 -9.59 20.32
CA LYS A 129 3.00 -10.64 20.33
C LYS A 129 4.23 -10.22 19.54
N LEU A 130 4.07 -9.69 18.33
CA LEU A 130 5.19 -9.18 17.53
C LEU A 130 5.96 -8.09 18.26
N SER A 131 5.25 -7.13 18.87
CA SER A 131 5.88 -6.07 19.66
C SER A 131 6.70 -6.64 20.83
N ASN A 132 6.16 -7.64 21.54
CA ASN A 132 6.87 -8.31 22.64
C ASN A 132 8.11 -9.10 22.14
N ILE A 133 8.00 -9.78 21.00
CA ILE A 133 9.14 -10.46 20.37
C ILE A 133 10.21 -9.43 20.02
N ILE A 134 9.80 -8.30 19.43
CA ILE A 134 10.72 -7.23 19.03
C ILE A 134 11.44 -6.63 20.23
N GLU A 135 10.72 -6.35 21.31
CA GLU A 135 11.28 -5.79 22.53
C GLU A 135 12.37 -6.71 23.13
N ASN A 136 12.16 -8.02 23.07
CA ASN A 136 13.06 -9.01 23.70
C ASN A 136 14.13 -9.59 22.75
N GLN A 137 14.04 -9.37 21.44
CA GLN A 137 15.03 -9.92 20.50
C GLN A 137 16.35 -9.14 20.53
N SER A 138 17.44 -9.85 20.27
CA SER A 138 18.76 -9.28 19.99
C SER A 138 19.09 -9.41 18.50
N ILE A 139 19.96 -8.53 18.00
CA ILE A 139 20.40 -8.57 16.61
C ILE A 139 21.50 -9.63 16.47
N ASN A 140 21.22 -10.73 15.78
CA ASN A 140 22.25 -11.66 15.34
C ASN A 140 23.06 -11.01 14.21
N LYS A 141 24.37 -10.85 14.41
CA LYS A 141 25.25 -10.13 13.48
C LYS A 141 25.31 -10.78 12.09
N THR A 142 25.30 -12.11 12.02
CA THR A 142 25.34 -12.84 10.74
C THR A 142 24.07 -12.57 9.95
N ASP A 143 22.91 -12.69 10.59
CA ASP A 143 21.62 -12.45 9.96
C ASP A 143 21.44 -11.00 9.54
N PHE A 144 21.88 -10.05 10.36
CA PHE A 144 21.83 -8.64 10.03
C PHE A 144 22.74 -8.28 8.85
N ASN A 145 23.93 -8.87 8.78
CA ASN A 145 24.82 -8.69 7.62
C ASN A 145 24.20 -9.23 6.32
N ILE A 146 23.45 -10.33 6.39
CA ILE A 146 22.72 -10.85 5.23
C ILE A 146 21.60 -9.89 4.82
N PHE A 147 20.85 -9.38 5.79
CA PHE A 147 19.80 -8.38 5.53
C PHE A 147 20.36 -7.11 4.86
N GLU A 148 21.52 -6.63 5.31
CA GLU A 148 22.18 -5.45 4.72
C GLU A 148 22.95 -5.74 3.43
N SER A 149 23.02 -6.99 2.98
CA SER A 149 23.77 -7.31 1.76
C SER A 149 23.07 -6.81 0.49
N ASP A 150 23.85 -6.22 -0.41
CA ASP A 150 23.40 -5.84 -1.74
C ASP A 150 23.18 -7.10 -2.58
N TYR A 151 21.96 -7.31 -3.04
CA TYR A 151 21.61 -8.47 -3.86
C TYR A 151 21.06 -8.02 -5.21
N ASN A 152 21.95 -8.03 -6.20
CA ASN A 152 21.71 -7.45 -7.52
C ASN A 152 20.79 -8.28 -8.44
N ASN A 153 20.38 -9.48 -8.03
CA ASN A 153 19.54 -10.38 -8.85
C ASN A 153 18.20 -10.71 -8.15
N GLN A 154 17.35 -9.71 -7.93
CA GLN A 154 15.97 -9.96 -7.50
C GLN A 154 15.12 -10.44 -8.68
N ILE A 155 14.60 -11.67 -8.57
CA ILE A 155 13.43 -12.06 -9.36
C ILE A 155 12.22 -11.38 -8.71
N SER A 156 11.53 -10.56 -9.50
CA SER A 156 10.30 -9.86 -9.11
C SER A 156 9.15 -10.21 -10.04
N THR A 157 7.93 -9.91 -9.62
CA THR A 157 6.68 -10.31 -10.28
C THR A 157 5.71 -9.14 -10.35
N ASP A 158 5.03 -8.99 -11.48
CA ASP A 158 3.91 -8.05 -11.62
C ASP A 158 2.71 -8.56 -10.81
N PHE A 159 2.22 -7.74 -9.88
CA PHE A 159 1.03 -8.06 -9.08
C PHE A 159 -0.25 -7.41 -9.62
N ILE A 160 -0.12 -6.43 -10.51
CA ILE A 160 -1.21 -5.57 -10.96
C ILE A 160 -2.14 -6.31 -11.91
N GLU A 161 -1.61 -7.11 -12.84
CA GLU A 161 -2.40 -7.74 -13.90
C GLU A 161 -3.51 -8.66 -13.36
N GLU A 162 -3.17 -9.60 -12.48
CA GLU A 162 -4.15 -10.54 -11.92
C GLU A 162 -5.15 -9.84 -10.98
N TYR A 163 -4.70 -8.81 -10.25
CA TYR A 163 -5.59 -7.98 -9.45
C TYR A 163 -6.64 -7.28 -10.32
N ILE A 164 -6.23 -6.64 -11.42
CA ILE A 164 -7.15 -5.99 -12.36
C ILE A 164 -8.16 -7.00 -12.92
N LYS A 165 -7.70 -8.18 -13.34
CA LYS A 165 -8.60 -9.25 -13.83
C LYS A 165 -9.62 -9.66 -12.78
N SER A 166 -9.27 -9.63 -11.49
CA SER A 166 -10.20 -9.92 -10.41
C SER A 166 -11.24 -8.81 -10.21
N VAL A 167 -10.82 -7.54 -10.25
CA VAL A 167 -11.72 -6.38 -10.09
C VAL A 167 -12.74 -6.33 -11.22
N ARG A 168 -12.32 -6.59 -12.46
CA ARG A 168 -13.21 -6.63 -13.64
C ARG A 168 -14.34 -7.67 -13.55
N LYS A 169 -14.28 -8.62 -12.60
CA LYS A 169 -15.34 -9.62 -12.37
C LYS A 169 -16.40 -9.15 -11.37
N ILE A 170 -16.15 -8.04 -10.67
CA ILE A 170 -17.01 -7.53 -9.58
C ILE A 170 -17.89 -6.38 -10.07
N VAL A 171 -17.47 -5.68 -11.13
CA VAL A 171 -18.15 -4.51 -11.68
C VAL A 171 -18.39 -4.68 -13.19
N ASP A 172 -19.47 -4.08 -13.71
CA ASP A 172 -19.72 -4.06 -15.16
C ASP A 172 -18.82 -3.01 -15.84
N ILE A 173 -17.72 -3.49 -16.39
CA ILE A 173 -16.75 -2.66 -17.10
C ILE A 173 -17.32 -2.08 -18.40
N ASN A 174 -18.28 -2.74 -19.05
CA ASN A 174 -18.84 -2.26 -20.30
C ASN A 174 -19.74 -1.04 -20.09
N ILE A 175 -20.51 -1.01 -19.00
CA ILE A 175 -21.29 0.18 -18.62
C ILE A 175 -20.34 1.36 -18.40
N LEU A 176 -19.26 1.16 -17.65
CA LEU A 176 -18.28 2.22 -17.39
C LEU A 176 -17.59 2.68 -18.67
N ARG A 177 -17.13 1.76 -19.53
CA ARG A 177 -16.50 2.09 -20.83
C ARG A 177 -17.41 2.92 -21.72
N ASN A 178 -18.70 2.59 -21.79
CA ASN A 178 -19.64 3.26 -22.68
C ASN A 178 -20.23 4.55 -22.08
N SER A 179 -19.96 4.83 -20.80
CA SER A 179 -20.32 6.09 -20.17
C SER A 179 -19.50 7.24 -20.78
N ASN A 180 -20.09 8.42 -20.89
CA ASN A 180 -19.39 9.65 -21.30
C ASN A 180 -18.97 10.46 -20.06
N ILE A 181 -18.66 9.77 -18.95
CA ILE A 181 -18.29 10.38 -17.68
C ILE A 181 -16.84 10.83 -17.75
N ASN A 182 -16.57 12.02 -17.25
CA ASN A 182 -15.24 12.61 -17.09
C ASN A 182 -14.78 12.45 -15.64
N VAL A 183 -13.71 11.69 -15.44
CA VAL A 183 -13.19 11.36 -14.11
C VAL A 183 -11.81 11.97 -13.91
N ILE A 184 -11.61 12.66 -12.78
CA ILE A 184 -10.27 13.09 -12.34
C ILE A 184 -9.77 12.16 -11.24
N ILE A 185 -8.53 11.68 -11.36
CA ILE A 185 -7.86 10.87 -10.34
C ILE A 185 -6.62 11.63 -9.83
N ASP A 186 -6.64 12.03 -8.56
CA ASP A 186 -5.44 12.48 -7.87
C ASP A 186 -4.70 11.27 -7.29
N CYS A 187 -3.55 10.95 -7.89
CA CYS A 187 -2.72 9.85 -7.45
C CYS A 187 -1.90 10.18 -6.20
N MET A 188 -1.83 11.46 -5.79
CA MET A 188 -1.02 11.97 -4.67
C MET A 188 0.42 11.41 -4.67
N TYR A 189 1.01 11.20 -5.86
CA TYR A 189 2.32 10.58 -6.09
C TYR A 189 2.48 9.14 -5.54
N GLY A 190 1.35 8.49 -5.22
CA GLY A 190 1.24 7.15 -4.69
C GLY A 190 1.09 6.06 -5.75
N THR A 191 0.48 4.95 -5.35
CA THR A 191 0.42 3.71 -6.14
C THR A 191 -0.80 3.55 -7.04
N SER A 192 -1.72 4.52 -7.08
CA SER A 192 -2.99 4.42 -7.84
C SER A 192 -2.82 4.72 -9.34
N LYS A 193 -1.64 5.20 -9.76
CA LYS A 193 -1.34 5.53 -11.16
C LYS A 193 -1.71 4.39 -12.11
N LEU A 194 -2.42 4.73 -13.19
CA LEU A 194 -2.86 3.86 -14.27
C LEU A 194 -3.78 2.71 -13.83
N ILE A 195 -4.10 2.55 -12.55
CA ILE A 195 -4.88 1.41 -12.06
C ILE A 195 -6.30 1.45 -12.63
N LEU A 196 -7.00 2.59 -12.48
CA LEU A 196 -8.36 2.72 -13.02
C LEU A 196 -8.37 2.62 -14.54
N LYS A 197 -7.44 3.31 -15.23
CA LYS A 197 -7.30 3.21 -16.70
C LYS A 197 -7.07 1.78 -17.15
N LYS A 198 -6.25 0.99 -16.45
CA LYS A 198 -6.05 -0.43 -16.78
C LYS A 198 -7.27 -1.28 -16.45
N ILE A 199 -8.02 -0.99 -15.38
CA ILE A 199 -9.27 -1.69 -15.05
C ILE A 199 -10.28 -1.48 -16.17
N ILE A 200 -10.50 -0.23 -16.57
CA ILE A 200 -11.48 0.14 -17.60
C ILE A 200 -10.99 -0.28 -18.99
N GLY A 201 -9.77 0.07 -19.40
CA GLY A 201 -9.32 -0.06 -20.78
C GLY A 201 -9.90 1.03 -21.69
N GLU A 202 -9.91 0.81 -23.00
CA GLU A 202 -10.44 1.77 -23.97
C GLU A 202 -11.97 1.87 -23.90
N GLY A 203 -12.49 3.08 -24.04
CA GLY A 203 -13.92 3.42 -23.99
C GLY A 203 -14.16 4.92 -24.18
N ASN A 204 -15.41 5.35 -24.04
CA ASN A 204 -15.85 6.74 -24.09
C ASN A 204 -15.64 7.49 -22.77
N ILE A 205 -15.42 6.77 -21.66
CA ILE A 205 -15.10 7.36 -20.37
C ILE A 205 -13.72 8.01 -20.40
N GLU A 206 -13.67 9.26 -19.98
CA GLU A 206 -12.43 10.04 -19.95
C GLU A 206 -11.83 10.00 -18.55
N ILE A 207 -10.56 9.60 -18.44
CA ILE A 207 -9.85 9.52 -17.16
C ILE A 207 -8.59 10.38 -17.22
N CYS A 208 -8.60 11.47 -16.46
CA CYS A 208 -7.46 12.35 -16.29
C CYS A 208 -6.79 12.10 -14.94
N GLU A 209 -5.48 11.82 -14.95
CA GLU A 209 -4.71 11.60 -13.73
C GLU A 209 -3.86 12.85 -13.43
N ILE A 210 -3.83 13.26 -12.16
CA ILE A 210 -2.99 14.35 -11.66
C ILE A 210 -2.10 13.80 -10.53
N ASN A 211 -0.96 14.48 -10.30
CA ASN A 211 0.05 14.03 -9.34
C ASN A 211 0.47 12.56 -9.56
N ASP A 212 0.53 12.14 -10.83
CA ASP A 212 0.72 10.75 -11.26
C ASP A 212 2.20 10.37 -11.43
N THR A 213 3.13 11.25 -11.09
CA THR A 213 4.57 10.94 -11.16
C THR A 213 5.00 10.25 -9.87
N GLN A 214 5.92 9.28 -9.97
CA GLN A 214 6.50 8.67 -8.78
C GLN A 214 7.48 9.67 -8.15
N ASP A 215 7.03 10.39 -7.12
CA ASP A 215 7.84 11.34 -6.37
C ASP A 215 7.70 11.09 -4.85
N PRO A 216 8.71 10.48 -4.20
CA PRO A 216 8.67 10.19 -2.76
C PRO A 216 8.65 11.44 -1.88
N SER A 217 8.85 12.63 -2.45
CA SER A 217 8.80 13.90 -1.72
C SER A 217 7.39 14.47 -1.57
N PHE A 218 6.37 13.88 -2.22
CA PHE A 218 4.98 14.35 -2.25
C PHE A 218 4.88 15.87 -2.50
N PRO A 219 5.38 16.38 -3.63
CA PRO A 219 5.56 17.81 -3.81
C PRO A 219 4.23 18.55 -3.73
N ARG A 220 4.26 19.70 -3.03
CA ARG A 220 3.11 20.58 -2.77
C ARG A 220 1.98 19.99 -1.91
N ILE A 221 2.14 18.77 -1.39
CA ILE A 221 1.20 18.15 -0.46
C ILE A 221 1.88 17.97 0.90
N LYS A 222 1.20 18.32 1.99
CA LYS A 222 1.73 18.14 3.35
C LYS A 222 1.89 16.65 3.69
N GLN A 223 0.87 15.88 3.36
CA GLN A 223 0.83 14.43 3.49
C GLN A 223 -0.17 13.83 2.50
N PRO A 224 0.10 12.64 1.92
CA PRO A 224 -0.76 11.99 0.94
C PRO A 224 -1.99 11.39 1.62
N GLU A 225 -2.83 12.23 2.23
CA GLU A 225 -4.08 11.83 2.88
C GLU A 225 -5.27 12.47 2.16
N PRO A 226 -6.23 11.70 1.63
CA PRO A 226 -7.33 12.20 0.82
C PRO A 226 -8.47 12.75 1.70
N ILE A 227 -8.15 13.68 2.58
CA ILE A 227 -9.10 14.49 3.37
C ILE A 227 -9.32 15.83 2.70
N GLU A 228 -10.48 16.43 2.90
CA GLU A 228 -10.90 17.67 2.24
C GLU A 228 -9.81 18.77 2.20
N GLU A 229 -9.13 19.00 3.32
CA GLU A 229 -8.06 20.00 3.47
C GLU A 229 -6.85 19.81 2.53
N ASN A 230 -6.64 18.60 2.00
CA ASN A 230 -5.53 18.28 1.10
C ASN A 230 -5.96 18.23 -0.38
N LEU A 231 -7.25 18.44 -0.70
CA LEU A 231 -7.83 18.17 -2.01
C LEU A 231 -8.12 19.42 -2.84
N ASP A 232 -7.59 20.59 -2.47
CA ASP A 232 -7.78 21.84 -3.23
C ASP A 232 -7.41 21.71 -4.71
N ASN A 233 -6.31 21.02 -5.01
CA ASN A 233 -5.89 20.79 -6.40
C ASN A 233 -6.88 19.92 -7.18
N LEU A 234 -7.42 18.87 -6.55
CA LEU A 234 -8.44 18.01 -7.16
C LEU A 234 -9.76 18.77 -7.35
N LYS A 235 -10.21 19.49 -6.33
CA LYS A 235 -11.40 20.36 -6.35
C LYS A 235 -11.36 21.36 -7.51
N ASN A 236 -10.27 22.11 -7.61
CA ASN A 236 -10.07 23.06 -8.72
C ASN A 236 -10.05 22.34 -10.06
N LYS A 237 -9.37 21.19 -10.16
CA LYS A 237 -9.30 20.45 -11.42
C LYS A 237 -10.65 19.93 -11.88
N VAL A 238 -11.52 19.49 -10.95
CA VAL A 238 -12.88 19.05 -11.26
C VAL A 238 -13.68 20.20 -11.88
N LEU A 239 -13.65 21.39 -11.28
CA LEU A 239 -14.33 22.58 -11.83
C LEU A 239 -13.74 23.03 -13.17
N ASP A 240 -12.41 23.15 -13.26
CA ASP A 240 -11.72 23.64 -14.46
C ASP A 240 -11.95 22.76 -15.69
N SER A 241 -12.21 21.47 -15.48
CA SER A 241 -12.44 20.49 -16.55
C SER A 241 -13.90 20.11 -16.74
N ASN A 242 -14.83 20.68 -15.96
CA ASN A 242 -16.22 20.24 -15.89
C ASN A 242 -16.33 18.71 -15.72
N ALA A 243 -15.51 18.14 -14.83
CA ALA A 243 -15.52 16.72 -14.57
C ALA A 243 -16.76 16.32 -13.75
N ASP A 244 -17.25 15.10 -13.96
CA ASP A 244 -18.42 14.58 -13.27
C ASP A 244 -18.08 14.09 -11.85
N ILE A 245 -16.84 13.66 -11.64
CA ILE A 245 -16.38 13.15 -10.33
C ILE A 245 -14.85 13.18 -10.23
N GLY A 246 -14.36 13.44 -9.01
CA GLY A 246 -12.95 13.35 -8.65
C GLY A 246 -12.70 12.29 -7.58
N PHE A 247 -11.61 11.53 -7.71
CA PHE A 247 -11.12 10.61 -6.68
C PHE A 247 -9.69 10.93 -6.29
N ALA A 248 -9.36 10.87 -5.01
CA ALA A 248 -7.99 10.96 -4.51
C ALA A 248 -7.64 9.70 -3.72
N PHE A 249 -6.44 9.17 -3.92
CA PHE A 249 -5.96 7.99 -3.20
C PHE A 249 -4.74 8.34 -2.34
N ASP A 250 -4.64 7.74 -1.15
CA ASP A 250 -3.42 7.86 -0.35
C ASP A 250 -2.23 7.10 -0.97
N ALA A 251 -1.04 7.23 -0.38
CA ALA A 251 0.20 6.79 -1.02
C ALA A 251 0.22 5.30 -1.39
N ASP A 252 -0.38 4.43 -0.57
CA ASP A 252 -0.52 3.00 -0.83
C ASP A 252 -1.94 2.59 -1.24
N SER A 253 -2.79 3.58 -1.52
CA SER A 253 -4.09 3.45 -2.19
C SER A 253 -5.03 2.46 -1.50
N ASP A 254 -5.06 2.45 -0.16
CA ASP A 254 -6.09 1.77 0.62
C ASP A 254 -7.21 2.70 1.10
N ARG A 255 -7.06 4.01 0.88
CA ARG A 255 -8.08 5.04 1.13
C ARG A 255 -8.48 5.76 -0.15
N VAL A 256 -9.71 6.27 -0.16
CA VAL A 256 -10.23 7.11 -1.23
C VAL A 256 -10.97 8.32 -0.66
N GLY A 257 -10.69 9.51 -1.19
CA GLY A 257 -11.49 10.71 -1.03
C GLY A 257 -12.24 10.99 -2.33
N ILE A 258 -13.45 11.54 -2.22
CA ILE A 258 -14.35 11.72 -3.37
C ILE A 258 -14.80 13.19 -3.42
N ILE A 259 -14.74 13.77 -4.61
CA ILE A 259 -15.21 15.12 -4.93
C ILE A 259 -16.31 15.00 -5.97
N ASP A 260 -17.48 15.61 -5.73
CA ASP A 260 -18.56 15.67 -6.72
C ASP A 260 -18.29 16.71 -7.82
N ASN A 261 -19.16 16.78 -8.82
CA ASN A 261 -19.08 17.74 -9.94
C ASN A 261 -19.26 19.21 -9.52
N GLU A 262 -19.74 19.47 -8.30
CA GLU A 262 -19.88 20.81 -7.71
C GLU A 262 -18.70 21.17 -6.79
N SER A 263 -17.66 20.32 -6.76
CA SER A 263 -16.45 20.47 -5.94
C SER A 263 -16.68 20.31 -4.43
N ASN A 264 -17.78 19.66 -4.01
CA ASN A 264 -18.00 19.28 -2.62
C ASN A 264 -17.27 17.98 -2.30
N TYR A 265 -16.72 17.89 -1.09
CA TYR A 265 -16.15 16.65 -0.58
C TYR A 265 -17.26 15.73 -0.06
N ILE A 266 -17.31 14.50 -0.57
CA ILE A 266 -18.25 13.48 -0.10
C ILE A 266 -17.61 12.73 1.07
N GLU A 267 -18.17 12.89 2.27
CA GLU A 267 -17.66 12.19 3.44
C GLU A 267 -17.80 10.66 3.31
N SER A 268 -16.83 9.93 3.85
CA SER A 268 -16.76 8.48 3.75
C SER A 268 -18.02 7.73 4.23
N PRO A 269 -18.76 8.17 5.28
CA PRO A 269 -20.02 7.53 5.65
C PRO A 269 -21.09 7.59 4.53
N TYR A 270 -21.20 8.72 3.81
CA TYR A 270 -22.13 8.85 2.69
C TYR A 270 -21.71 7.99 1.51
N ALA A 271 -20.42 8.00 1.17
CA ALA A 271 -19.87 7.13 0.13
C ALA A 271 -20.13 5.65 0.43
N PHE A 272 -19.96 5.23 1.69
CA PHE A 272 -20.30 3.87 2.13
C PHE A 272 -21.78 3.56 1.93
N CYS A 273 -22.69 4.45 2.33
CA CYS A 273 -24.13 4.25 2.14
C CYS A 273 -24.51 4.10 0.67
N ILE A 274 -23.96 4.94 -0.23
CA ILE A 274 -24.23 4.87 -1.68
C ILE A 274 -23.76 3.53 -2.26
N ILE A 275 -22.56 3.07 -1.88
CA ILE A 275 -22.03 1.79 -2.33
C ILE A 275 -22.86 0.63 -1.77
N ALA A 276 -23.25 0.70 -0.49
CA ALA A 276 -24.05 -0.33 0.16
C ALA A 276 -25.43 -0.46 -0.49
N ASP A 277 -26.11 0.66 -0.76
CA ASP A 277 -27.38 0.73 -1.46
C ASP A 277 -27.28 0.05 -2.84
N HIS A 278 -26.30 0.46 -3.66
CA HIS A 278 -26.04 -0.17 -4.96
C HIS A 278 -25.81 -1.68 -4.87
N VAL A 279 -24.98 -2.14 -3.91
CA VAL A 279 -24.64 -3.57 -3.74
C VAL A 279 -25.82 -4.40 -3.19
N LEU A 280 -26.74 -3.79 -2.45
CA LEU A 280 -27.94 -4.45 -1.93
C LEU A 280 -29.03 -4.51 -3.00
N ASP A 281 -29.20 -3.46 -3.80
CA ASP A 281 -30.16 -3.41 -4.91
C ASP A 281 -29.75 -4.31 -6.08
N SER A 282 -28.45 -4.46 -6.33
CA SER A 282 -27.92 -5.35 -7.40
C SER A 282 -27.87 -6.83 -7.02
N LYS A 283 -28.47 -7.23 -5.89
CA LYS A 283 -28.61 -8.64 -5.44
C LYS A 283 -29.95 -9.29 -5.76
N GLU A 284 -30.83 -8.63 -6.53
CA GLU A 284 -31.99 -9.25 -7.19
C GLU A 284 -31.63 -9.71 -8.62
#